data_AF-A0A246GFX6-F1
#
_entry.id   AF-A0A246GFX6-F1
#
_cell.length_a   1.000
_cell.length_b   1.000
_cell.length_c   1.000
_cell.angle_alpha   90.00
_cell.angle_beta   90.00
_cell.angle_gamma   90.00
#
_symmetry.space_group_name_H-M   'P 1'
#
loop_
_entity.id
_entity.type
_entity.pdbx_description
1 polymer ?
#
loop_
_entity_poly.entity_id
_entity_poly.type
_entity_poly.pdbx_seq_one_letter_code
_entity_poly.pdbx_strand_id
1 'polypeptide(L)'
;MKKEKFKPVIGNGEEAVIHITSEIATEIEVDKNGKVISYPDYGAFNQQDEFYYGGKLYSKEILIKGKKKSPFPTFKVYIYRGNTEGEAIKKLKQDIKFNTHENAEDTVLEIARHSAKNLNYKKSGPVPPNTLENLYRIKYSKAENKKHKVSYRYRIVDNNSTNFPVIENYKDEYVKGAMNLGSRTSISIDPWLSDSLEGCIGLRGVGGSNHPSCEETIKKQDKENYKYIYHSINNYLEDIIPELTGVYGRRGFSSSSGTTTVNESTYKEEINVFVLVDHLPDIDECALFVDNRRLYYKSFGSKAVKYIEKNSTANKFKALYMVGQRRAENGFRLKTKGNNPMNIKGKGDLGIVVYETHETINGVYVSRKGKFANFSTEDAGFNGYLKLLESNYNDAYKALYDNNSTIDDFVNGLQDTGKMGVYATGRARKNLTATEAYKEDVKSYFEGAKNDYIKIYECLIKKAKDDKIRDQLKIDLELIKEIK
;
A
#
# COMPACT_ATOMS: atom_id res chain seq x y z
N MET A 1 30.58 4.93 -7.22
CA MET A 1 30.46 3.47 -7.46
C MET A 1 30.28 3.24 -8.95
N LYS A 2 30.99 2.27 -9.55
CA LYS A 2 30.94 2.01 -11.00
C LYS A 2 29.91 0.91 -11.29
N LYS A 3 29.09 1.08 -12.33
CA LYS A 3 28.17 0.03 -12.82
C LYS A 3 28.96 -1.06 -13.54
N GLU A 4 28.63 -2.32 -13.27
CA GLU A 4 29.08 -3.48 -14.04
C GLU A 4 28.45 -3.42 -15.44
N LYS A 5 29.21 -3.86 -16.44
CA LYS A 5 28.74 -3.96 -17.83
C LYS A 5 28.50 -5.42 -18.15
N PHE A 6 27.28 -5.73 -18.59
CA PHE A 6 26.90 -7.07 -19.01
C PHE A 6 26.95 -7.20 -20.52
N LYS A 7 27.25 -8.40 -21.01
CA LYS A 7 27.16 -8.70 -22.45
C LYS A 7 25.69 -8.89 -22.82
N PRO A 8 25.29 -8.59 -24.07
CA PRO A 8 23.99 -8.99 -24.59
C PRO A 8 23.79 -10.49 -24.44
N VAL A 9 22.54 -10.92 -24.25
CA VAL A 9 22.22 -12.35 -24.18
C VAL A 9 22.27 -12.97 -25.56
N ILE A 10 22.99 -14.09 -25.70
CA ILE A 10 23.09 -14.83 -26.96
C ILE A 10 22.08 -15.98 -26.94
N GLY A 11 21.18 -15.99 -27.92
CA GLY A 11 20.13 -17.02 -28.01
C GLY A 11 19.18 -16.98 -26.82
N ASN A 12 18.97 -18.14 -26.19
CA ASN A 12 17.94 -18.34 -25.18
C ASN A 12 18.43 -18.16 -23.73
N GLY A 13 19.67 -17.73 -23.50
CA GLY A 13 20.21 -17.57 -22.14
C GLY A 13 20.32 -18.85 -21.32
N GLU A 14 20.82 -18.73 -20.09
CA GLU A 14 20.91 -19.83 -19.09
C GLU A 14 20.06 -19.56 -17.83
N GLU A 15 19.57 -18.35 -17.66
CA GLU A 15 18.76 -17.91 -16.51
C GLU A 15 17.90 -16.71 -16.90
N ALA A 16 16.72 -16.59 -16.30
CA ALA A 16 15.94 -15.35 -16.35
C ALA A 16 15.36 -14.96 -14.99
N VAL A 17 15.10 -13.67 -14.81
CA VAL A 17 14.30 -13.13 -13.70
C VAL A 17 13.16 -12.31 -14.26
N ILE A 18 11.94 -12.66 -13.87
CA ILE A 18 10.72 -11.89 -14.13
C ILE A 18 10.49 -10.97 -12.92
N HIS A 19 10.70 -9.67 -13.10
CA HIS A 19 10.47 -8.68 -12.05
C HIS A 19 9.11 -8.01 -12.25
N ILE A 20 8.15 -8.43 -11.43
CA ILE A 20 6.81 -7.87 -11.39
C ILE A 20 6.82 -6.67 -10.45
N THR A 21 6.79 -5.46 -11.00
CA THR A 21 7.03 -4.25 -10.23
C THR A 21 5.77 -3.67 -9.58
N SER A 22 5.97 -2.63 -8.78
CA SER A 22 4.93 -1.73 -8.30
C SER A 22 4.76 -0.49 -9.19
N GLU A 23 5.55 -0.37 -10.26
CA GLU A 23 5.46 0.71 -11.23
C GLU A 23 4.20 0.57 -12.07
N ILE A 24 3.39 1.63 -12.13
CA ILE A 24 2.16 1.62 -12.91
C ILE A 24 2.47 1.61 -14.42
N ALA A 25 1.87 0.66 -15.13
CA ALA A 25 1.85 0.60 -16.59
C ALA A 25 0.69 1.46 -17.14
N THR A 26 -0.55 1.17 -16.73
CA THR A 26 -1.74 1.96 -17.09
C THR A 26 -2.40 2.53 -15.83
N GLU A 27 -2.67 3.84 -15.84
CA GLU A 27 -3.32 4.56 -14.74
C GLU A 27 -4.85 4.49 -14.78
N ILE A 28 -5.49 4.82 -13.65
CA ILE A 28 -6.93 5.07 -13.60
C ILE A 28 -7.18 6.50 -14.07
N GLU A 29 -8.09 6.68 -15.04
CA GLU A 29 -8.43 8.01 -15.55
C GLU A 29 -9.67 8.58 -14.86
N VAL A 30 -9.59 9.84 -14.45
CA VAL A 30 -10.69 10.60 -13.86
C VAL A 30 -10.96 11.86 -14.66
N ASP A 31 -12.23 12.24 -14.77
CA ASP A 31 -12.62 13.53 -15.35
C ASP A 31 -12.35 14.70 -14.39
N LYS A 32 -12.58 15.92 -14.90
CA LYS A 32 -12.46 17.17 -14.13
C LYS A 32 -13.37 17.26 -12.89
N ASN A 33 -14.41 16.42 -12.81
CA ASN A 33 -15.33 16.36 -11.68
C ASN A 33 -14.94 15.25 -10.68
N GLY A 34 -13.82 14.57 -10.91
CA GLY A 34 -13.33 13.47 -10.08
C GLY A 34 -14.08 12.14 -10.30
N LYS A 35 -14.84 12.00 -11.40
CA LYS A 35 -15.50 10.75 -11.78
C LYS A 35 -14.54 9.88 -12.59
N VAL A 36 -14.44 8.60 -12.26
CA VAL A 36 -13.66 7.64 -13.05
C VAL A 36 -14.30 7.46 -14.43
N ILE A 37 -13.51 7.69 -15.48
CA ILE A 37 -13.94 7.56 -16.89
C ILE A 37 -13.34 6.34 -17.58
N SER A 38 -12.16 5.91 -17.13
CA SER A 38 -11.51 4.69 -17.61
C SER A 38 -10.74 4.04 -16.48
N TYR A 39 -10.68 2.72 -16.50
CA TYR A 39 -9.86 1.94 -15.59
C TYR A 39 -9.32 0.70 -16.33
N PRO A 40 -8.04 0.35 -16.13
CA PRO A 40 -7.44 -0.80 -16.81
C PRO A 40 -7.84 -2.13 -16.18
N ASP A 41 -8.22 -2.11 -14.89
CA ASP A 41 -8.75 -3.26 -14.19
C ASP A 41 -9.71 -2.84 -13.05
N TYR A 42 -10.55 -3.75 -12.55
CA TYR A 42 -11.42 -3.46 -11.40
C TYR A 42 -11.87 -4.70 -10.62
N GLY A 43 -12.02 -4.53 -9.32
CA GLY A 43 -12.45 -5.57 -8.39
C GLY A 43 -13.65 -5.22 -7.53
N ALA A 44 -13.97 -6.08 -6.56
CA ALA A 44 -14.90 -5.69 -5.50
C ALA A 44 -14.36 -4.49 -4.69
N PHE A 45 -15.28 -3.84 -3.99
CA PHE A 45 -14.99 -2.63 -3.23
C PHE A 45 -13.99 -2.90 -2.10
N ASN A 46 -12.83 -2.25 -2.12
CA ASN A 46 -11.73 -2.48 -1.19
C ASN A 46 -11.88 -1.75 0.14
N GLN A 47 -13.09 -1.28 0.47
CA GLN A 47 -13.39 -0.49 1.67
C GLN A 47 -12.61 0.83 1.71
N GLN A 48 -12.13 1.30 0.57
CA GLN A 48 -11.49 2.61 0.42
C GLN A 48 -12.21 3.40 -0.66
N ASP A 49 -12.80 4.52 -0.27
CA ASP A 49 -13.48 5.41 -1.22
C ASP A 49 -12.50 5.98 -2.25
N GLU A 50 -11.24 6.24 -1.85
CA GLU A 50 -10.18 6.74 -2.72
C GLU A 50 -8.80 6.48 -2.11
N PHE A 51 -7.84 6.06 -2.93
CA PHE A 51 -6.47 5.77 -2.49
C PHE A 51 -5.43 6.25 -3.51
N TYR A 52 -4.48 7.05 -3.04
CA TYR A 52 -3.34 7.55 -3.83
C TYR A 52 -2.02 7.07 -3.27
N TYR A 53 -1.09 6.76 -4.18
CA TYR A 53 0.30 6.46 -3.84
C TYR A 53 1.23 7.06 -4.90
N GLY A 54 2.31 7.71 -4.45
CA GLY A 54 3.23 8.41 -5.35
C GLY A 54 2.59 9.53 -6.19
N GLY A 55 1.48 10.13 -5.71
CA GLY A 55 0.73 11.15 -6.45
C GLY A 55 -0.21 10.59 -7.53
N LYS A 56 -0.25 9.27 -7.73
CA LYS A 56 -1.12 8.59 -8.71
C LYS A 56 -2.32 7.94 -8.02
N LEU A 57 -3.45 7.89 -8.72
CA LEU A 57 -4.66 7.22 -8.24
C LEU A 57 -4.46 5.70 -8.36
N TYR A 58 -4.59 5.00 -7.24
CA TYR A 58 -4.44 3.55 -7.16
C TYR A 58 -5.78 2.81 -7.02
N SER A 59 -6.76 3.45 -6.38
CA SER A 59 -8.11 2.89 -6.24
C SER A 59 -9.12 4.01 -5.94
N LYS A 60 -10.36 3.82 -6.36
CA LYS A 60 -11.49 4.73 -6.08
C LYS A 60 -12.79 3.94 -6.02
N GLU A 61 -13.78 4.35 -5.25
CA GLU A 61 -15.11 3.73 -5.31
C GLU A 61 -15.77 4.06 -6.65
N ILE A 62 -16.26 3.03 -7.34
CA ILE A 62 -17.15 3.18 -8.49
C ILE A 62 -18.41 2.31 -8.34
N LEU A 63 -19.48 2.68 -9.03
CA LEU A 63 -20.71 1.90 -9.12
C LEU A 63 -20.85 1.29 -10.51
N ILE A 64 -20.77 -0.04 -10.60
CA ILE A 64 -21.03 -0.78 -11.84
C ILE A 64 -22.29 -1.61 -11.66
N LYS A 65 -23.32 -1.35 -12.46
CA LYS A 65 -24.62 -2.05 -12.41
C LYS A 65 -25.20 -2.10 -10.98
N GLY A 66 -25.12 -0.98 -10.26
CA GLY A 66 -25.62 -0.85 -8.87
C GLY A 66 -24.74 -1.49 -7.79
N LYS A 67 -23.58 -2.07 -8.13
CA LYS A 67 -22.65 -2.68 -7.17
C LYS A 67 -21.40 -1.83 -6.99
N LYS A 68 -20.99 -1.63 -5.75
CA LYS A 68 -19.72 -0.99 -5.41
C LYS A 68 -18.53 -1.85 -5.89
N LYS A 69 -17.58 -1.20 -6.54
CA LYS A 69 -16.36 -1.79 -7.12
C LYS A 69 -15.19 -0.82 -6.90
N SER A 70 -13.97 -1.29 -7.08
CA SER A 70 -12.77 -0.45 -7.09
C SER A 70 -11.94 -0.72 -8.34
N PRO A 71 -11.69 0.27 -9.21
CA PRO A 71 -10.64 0.22 -10.22
C PRO A 71 -9.25 0.07 -9.61
N PHE A 72 -8.35 -0.55 -10.36
CA PHE A 72 -6.93 -0.67 -10.05
C PHE A 72 -6.09 -0.38 -11.29
N PRO A 73 -4.89 0.21 -11.14
CA PRO A 73 -3.93 0.29 -12.22
C PRO A 73 -3.37 -1.09 -12.56
N THR A 74 -2.75 -1.19 -13.72
CA THR A 74 -1.89 -2.32 -14.09
C THR A 74 -0.42 -1.98 -13.82
N PHE A 75 0.43 -2.99 -13.80
CA PHE A 75 1.83 -2.87 -13.40
C PHE A 75 2.77 -3.37 -14.48
N LYS A 76 3.96 -2.77 -14.54
CA LYS A 76 5.03 -3.19 -15.44
C LYS A 76 5.73 -4.43 -14.94
N VAL A 77 6.09 -5.31 -15.87
CA VAL A 77 6.97 -6.44 -15.65
C VAL A 77 8.20 -6.28 -16.52
N TYR A 78 9.36 -6.31 -15.89
CA TYR A 78 10.64 -6.29 -16.56
C TYR A 78 11.25 -7.69 -16.58
N ILE A 79 11.93 -8.02 -17.66
CA ILE A 79 12.55 -9.32 -17.88
C ILE A 79 14.06 -9.11 -17.88
N TYR A 80 14.77 -9.85 -17.04
CA TYR A 80 16.23 -9.84 -17.00
C TYR A 80 16.73 -11.21 -17.43
N ARG A 81 17.60 -11.26 -18.43
CA ARG A 81 18.13 -12.51 -18.98
C ARG A 81 19.64 -12.59 -18.73
N GLY A 82 20.17 -13.79 -18.51
CA GLY A 82 21.59 -14.04 -18.21
C GLY A 82 22.22 -15.01 -19.21
N ASN A 83 23.48 -14.77 -19.59
CA ASN A 83 24.25 -15.74 -20.37
C ASN A 83 24.80 -16.88 -19.49
N THR A 84 24.91 -16.64 -18.19
CA THR A 84 25.37 -17.63 -17.20
C THR A 84 24.48 -17.60 -15.96
N GLU A 85 24.49 -18.69 -15.20
CA GLU A 85 23.83 -18.75 -13.89
C GLU A 85 24.19 -17.56 -12.99
N GLY A 86 23.16 -16.96 -12.36
CA GLY A 86 23.27 -15.80 -11.49
C GLY A 86 23.48 -14.44 -12.18
N GLU A 87 23.69 -14.38 -13.50
CA GLU A 87 23.87 -13.10 -14.21
C GLU A 87 22.57 -12.28 -14.21
N ALA A 88 21.41 -12.90 -14.43
CA ALA A 88 20.14 -12.18 -14.48
C ALA A 88 19.80 -11.58 -13.11
N ILE A 89 20.08 -12.31 -12.02
CA ILE A 89 19.94 -11.80 -10.66
C ILE A 89 20.89 -10.61 -10.39
N LYS A 90 22.14 -10.66 -10.88
CA LYS A 90 23.10 -9.55 -10.74
C LYS A 90 22.61 -8.30 -11.48
N LYS A 91 22.11 -8.45 -12.72
CA LYS A 91 21.50 -7.36 -13.50
C LYS A 91 20.36 -6.70 -12.71
N LEU A 92 19.41 -7.49 -12.22
CA LEU A 92 18.30 -6.99 -11.40
C LEU A 92 18.77 -6.28 -10.13
N LYS A 93 19.74 -6.87 -9.39
CA LYS A 93 20.32 -6.26 -8.19
C LYS A 93 20.97 -4.90 -8.49
N GLN A 94 21.69 -4.79 -9.59
CA GLN A 94 22.28 -3.53 -10.04
C GLN A 94 21.19 -2.49 -10.35
N ASP A 95 20.16 -2.89 -11.10
CA ASP A 95 19.08 -2.00 -11.52
C ASP A 95 18.22 -1.50 -10.35
N ILE A 96 17.90 -2.36 -9.38
CA ILE A 96 17.25 -1.95 -8.12
C ILE A 96 18.11 -0.95 -7.34
N LYS A 97 19.43 -1.17 -7.28
CA LYS A 97 20.37 -0.32 -6.55
C LYS A 97 20.49 1.08 -7.18
N PHE A 98 20.47 1.16 -8.50
CA PHE A 98 20.59 2.42 -9.24
C PHE A 98 19.24 3.03 -9.64
N ASN A 99 18.12 2.38 -9.31
CA ASN A 99 16.76 2.77 -9.69
C ASN A 99 16.63 2.96 -11.22
N THR A 100 17.13 1.98 -11.96
CA THR A 100 17.09 1.87 -13.43
C THR A 100 16.49 0.54 -13.87
N HIS A 101 16.21 0.40 -15.16
CA HIS A 101 15.85 -0.86 -15.83
C HIS A 101 16.70 -1.07 -17.09
N GLU A 102 17.92 -0.51 -17.10
CA GLU A 102 18.78 -0.48 -18.30
C GLU A 102 19.34 -1.86 -18.67
N ASN A 103 19.30 -2.82 -17.73
CA ASN A 103 19.77 -4.18 -17.93
C ASN A 103 18.61 -5.16 -18.17
N ALA A 104 17.36 -4.68 -18.18
CA ALA A 104 16.20 -5.44 -18.58
C ALA A 104 16.07 -5.47 -20.11
N GLU A 105 15.34 -6.46 -20.62
CA GLU A 105 14.90 -6.49 -22.01
C GLU A 105 13.94 -5.32 -22.30
N ASP A 106 13.93 -4.83 -23.54
CA ASP A 106 13.08 -3.72 -23.98
C ASP A 106 11.58 -4.07 -23.89
N THR A 107 11.25 -5.36 -24.01
CA THR A 107 9.87 -5.84 -23.87
C THR A 107 9.40 -5.73 -22.44
N VAL A 108 8.48 -4.79 -22.20
CA VAL A 108 7.81 -4.61 -20.90
C VAL A 108 6.41 -5.19 -20.98
N LEU A 109 6.11 -6.19 -20.13
CA LEU A 109 4.76 -6.74 -20.05
C LEU A 109 3.90 -5.91 -19.10
N GLU A 110 2.60 -5.92 -19.35
CA GLU A 110 1.59 -5.29 -18.50
C GLU A 110 0.78 -6.37 -17.77
N ILE A 111 0.63 -6.22 -16.46
CA ILE A 111 -0.15 -7.16 -15.65
C ILE A 111 -1.14 -6.48 -14.73
N ALA A 112 -2.24 -7.18 -14.45
CA ALA A 112 -3.12 -6.92 -13.33
C ALA A 112 -2.79 -7.90 -12.18
N ARG A 113 -2.90 -7.41 -10.95
CA ARG A 113 -2.72 -8.22 -9.73
C ARG A 113 -4.08 -8.33 -9.04
N HIS A 114 -4.50 -9.55 -8.68
CA HIS A 114 -5.86 -9.79 -8.16
C HIS A 114 -5.89 -10.42 -6.78
N SER A 115 -6.77 -9.94 -5.90
CA SER A 115 -7.15 -10.58 -4.65
C SER A 115 -8.55 -11.23 -4.75
N ALA A 116 -8.79 -12.33 -4.03
CA ALA A 116 -9.99 -13.18 -4.14
C ALA A 116 -11.33 -12.44 -3.98
N LYS A 117 -11.32 -11.27 -3.34
CA LYS A 117 -12.47 -10.36 -3.33
C LYS A 117 -12.08 -8.92 -3.63
N ASN A 118 -10.82 -8.64 -3.99
CA ASN A 118 -10.28 -7.29 -4.11
C ASN A 118 -10.62 -6.36 -2.92
N LEU A 119 -10.91 -6.94 -1.74
CA LEU A 119 -11.28 -6.19 -0.54
C LEU A 119 -10.06 -5.55 0.12
N ASN A 120 -8.91 -6.22 0.00
CA ASN A 120 -7.57 -5.82 0.45
C ASN A 120 -6.60 -6.89 -0.07
N TYR A 121 -5.48 -6.50 -0.69
CA TYR A 121 -4.51 -7.44 -1.24
C TYR A 121 -3.91 -8.40 -0.19
N LYS A 122 -3.90 -8.04 1.10
CA LYS A 122 -3.44 -8.86 2.24
C LYS A 122 -4.44 -9.91 2.72
N LYS A 123 -5.76 -9.64 2.63
CA LYS A 123 -6.78 -10.51 3.26
C LYS A 123 -7.02 -11.79 2.46
N SER A 124 -6.86 -11.73 1.15
CA SER A 124 -7.08 -12.88 0.27
C SER A 124 -6.54 -12.57 -1.11
N GLY A 125 -5.37 -13.07 -1.51
CA GLY A 125 -4.76 -12.74 -2.82
C GLY A 125 -3.30 -13.19 -2.85
N PRO A 126 -2.56 -13.01 -3.96
CA PRO A 126 -1.14 -13.26 -3.97
C PRO A 126 -0.48 -12.21 -3.09
N VAL A 127 0.00 -12.64 -1.93
CA VAL A 127 1.11 -11.98 -1.24
C VAL A 127 2.34 -12.78 -1.64
N PRO A 128 3.01 -12.45 -2.76
CA PRO A 128 4.27 -13.07 -3.09
C PRO A 128 5.37 -12.45 -2.22
N PRO A 129 6.08 -13.25 -1.42
CA PRO A 129 7.39 -12.92 -0.89
C PRO A 129 8.34 -12.42 -1.97
N ASN A 130 9.16 -11.45 -1.58
CA ASN A 130 9.69 -10.42 -2.47
C ASN A 130 11.10 -9.98 -2.10
N THR A 131 11.89 -10.88 -1.52
CA THR A 131 13.28 -10.56 -1.22
C THR A 131 14.18 -11.18 -2.27
N LEU A 132 15.25 -10.47 -2.60
CA LEU A 132 16.31 -10.96 -3.47
C LEU A 132 17.10 -12.13 -2.86
N GLU A 133 16.83 -12.46 -1.59
CA GLU A 133 17.41 -13.59 -0.86
C GLU A 133 16.62 -14.88 -1.08
N ASN A 134 15.29 -14.78 -1.24
CA ASN A 134 14.39 -15.92 -1.38
C ASN A 134 13.50 -15.74 -2.61
N LEU A 135 14.11 -15.80 -3.79
CA LEU A 135 13.38 -15.68 -5.06
C LEU A 135 12.52 -16.91 -5.32
N TYR A 136 11.35 -16.67 -5.86
CA TYR A 136 10.45 -17.71 -6.34
C TYR A 136 10.85 -18.22 -7.70
N ARG A 137 10.31 -19.38 -8.06
CA ARG A 137 10.58 -20.03 -9.34
C ARG A 137 9.31 -20.22 -10.15
N ILE A 138 9.47 -20.16 -11.46
CA ILE A 138 8.44 -20.57 -12.41
C ILE A 138 8.51 -22.08 -12.61
N LYS A 139 7.33 -22.70 -12.62
CA LYS A 139 7.11 -24.10 -12.98
C LYS A 139 5.96 -24.21 -13.96
N TYR A 140 6.01 -25.17 -14.88
CA TYR A 140 4.89 -25.49 -15.75
C TYR A 140 4.15 -26.72 -15.22
N SER A 141 2.83 -26.63 -15.05
CA SER A 141 2.07 -27.73 -14.45
C SER A 141 0.64 -27.87 -14.96
N LYS A 142 0.13 -29.11 -14.95
CA LYS A 142 -1.27 -29.44 -15.16
C LYS A 142 -2.12 -28.86 -14.04
N ALA A 143 -3.20 -28.19 -14.41
CA ALA A 143 -4.20 -27.70 -13.48
C ALA A 143 -5.61 -28.00 -13.98
N GLU A 144 -6.52 -28.21 -13.03
CA GLU A 144 -7.90 -28.57 -13.30
C GLU A 144 -8.83 -27.60 -12.57
N ASN A 145 -9.85 -27.09 -13.25
CA ASN A 145 -10.83 -26.21 -12.61
C ASN A 145 -11.93 -27.02 -11.89
N LYS A 146 -12.82 -26.33 -11.17
CA LYS A 146 -13.97 -26.94 -10.44
C LYS A 146 -14.93 -27.76 -11.31
N LYS A 147 -14.81 -27.70 -12.63
CA LYS A 147 -15.62 -28.45 -13.61
C LYS A 147 -14.82 -29.56 -14.30
N HIS A 148 -13.69 -29.97 -13.73
CA HIS A 148 -12.82 -31.01 -14.27
C HIS A 148 -12.21 -30.68 -15.65
N LYS A 149 -12.17 -29.40 -16.04
CA LYS A 149 -11.52 -28.97 -17.27
C LYS A 149 -10.02 -28.78 -17.01
N VAL A 150 -9.21 -29.51 -17.77
CA VAL A 150 -7.75 -29.50 -17.69
C VAL A 150 -7.16 -28.33 -18.48
N SER A 151 -6.06 -27.79 -17.96
CA SER A 151 -5.22 -26.76 -18.56
C SER A 151 -3.77 -26.96 -18.13
N TYR A 152 -2.83 -26.36 -18.85
CA TYR A 152 -1.41 -26.40 -18.54
C TYR A 152 -0.88 -24.98 -18.52
N ARG A 153 -0.18 -24.60 -17.45
CA ARG A 153 0.13 -23.18 -17.19
C ARG A 153 1.44 -23.02 -16.44
N TYR A 154 2.04 -21.85 -16.63
CA TYR A 154 3.09 -21.35 -15.76
C TYR A 154 2.54 -20.98 -14.37
N ARG A 155 3.27 -21.40 -13.34
CA ARG A 155 2.97 -21.28 -11.92
C ARG A 155 4.15 -20.67 -11.19
N ILE A 156 3.89 -19.68 -10.34
CA ILE A 156 4.86 -19.15 -9.39
C ILE A 156 4.72 -19.96 -8.10
N VAL A 157 5.84 -20.52 -7.63
CA VAL A 157 5.92 -21.40 -6.46
C VAL A 157 7.20 -21.15 -5.66
N ASP A 158 7.21 -21.58 -4.39
CA ASP A 158 8.40 -21.53 -3.53
C ASP A 158 9.55 -22.35 -4.14
N ASN A 159 10.78 -21.84 -4.08
CA ASN A 159 11.98 -22.56 -4.50
C ASN A 159 12.38 -23.61 -3.46
N ASN A 160 11.74 -24.79 -3.50
CA ASN A 160 12.05 -25.90 -2.60
C ASN A 160 11.92 -27.27 -3.27
N SER A 161 12.53 -28.28 -2.66
CA SER A 161 12.53 -29.67 -3.15
C SER A 161 11.14 -30.32 -3.20
N THR A 162 10.16 -29.78 -2.49
CA THR A 162 8.77 -30.29 -2.56
C THR A 162 8.10 -29.86 -3.86
N ASN A 163 8.32 -28.62 -4.29
CA ASN A 163 7.81 -28.09 -5.56
C ASN A 163 8.61 -28.61 -6.76
N PHE A 164 9.91 -28.84 -6.57
CA PHE A 164 10.86 -29.30 -7.58
C PHE A 164 11.54 -30.61 -7.15
N PRO A 165 10.80 -31.72 -7.03
CA PRO A 165 11.42 -33.01 -6.71
C PRO A 165 12.28 -33.50 -7.89
N VAL A 166 13.32 -34.26 -7.59
CA VAL A 166 14.13 -34.95 -8.60
C VAL A 166 13.29 -36.05 -9.25
N ILE A 167 13.24 -36.08 -10.58
CA ILE A 167 12.47 -37.05 -11.36
C ILE A 167 13.37 -37.62 -12.46
N GLU A 168 13.35 -38.95 -12.61
CA GLU A 168 14.17 -39.63 -13.62
C GLU A 168 13.75 -39.28 -15.06
N ASN A 169 12.44 -39.22 -15.32
CA ASN A 169 11.89 -38.82 -16.60
C ASN A 169 11.32 -37.40 -16.54
N TYR A 170 12.08 -36.41 -17.02
CA TYR A 170 11.66 -35.01 -17.01
C TYR A 170 10.35 -34.77 -17.78
N LYS A 171 9.98 -35.65 -18.72
CA LYS A 171 8.71 -35.52 -19.47
C LYS A 171 7.46 -35.65 -18.59
N ASP A 172 7.59 -36.18 -17.38
CA ASP A 172 6.49 -36.35 -16.43
C ASP A 172 6.40 -35.22 -15.40
N GLU A 173 7.35 -34.27 -15.40
CA GLU A 173 7.42 -33.18 -14.41
C GLU A 173 6.15 -32.33 -14.36
N TYR A 174 5.43 -32.18 -15.47
CA TYR A 174 4.23 -31.34 -15.55
C TYR A 174 3.07 -31.81 -14.64
N VAL A 175 3.10 -33.06 -14.16
CA VAL A 175 2.11 -33.60 -13.20
C VAL A 175 2.68 -33.91 -11.83
N LYS A 176 3.95 -33.56 -11.57
CA LYS A 176 4.69 -33.98 -10.37
C LYS A 176 5.15 -32.78 -9.56
N GLY A 177 5.52 -33.03 -8.30
CA GLY A 177 5.88 -32.00 -7.33
C GLY A 177 4.69 -31.21 -6.83
N ALA A 178 4.81 -30.64 -5.63
CA ALA A 178 3.79 -29.77 -5.10
C ALA A 178 3.69 -28.47 -5.91
N MET A 179 2.64 -27.74 -5.58
CA MET A 179 2.50 -26.33 -5.86
C MET A 179 2.23 -25.73 -4.49
N ASN A 180 3.28 -25.38 -3.75
CA ASN A 180 3.23 -24.72 -2.45
C ASN A 180 3.82 -23.31 -2.56
N LEU A 181 3.11 -22.36 -1.94
CA LEU A 181 3.48 -20.95 -1.89
C LEU A 181 2.95 -20.35 -0.57
N GLY A 182 3.72 -20.44 0.51
CA GLY A 182 3.30 -19.91 1.82
C GLY A 182 1.91 -20.42 2.26
N SER A 183 0.90 -19.53 2.29
CA SER A 183 -0.50 -19.86 2.66
C SER A 183 -1.39 -20.31 1.48
N ARG A 184 -0.86 -20.38 0.26
CA ARG A 184 -1.57 -20.80 -0.95
C ARG A 184 -0.81 -21.92 -1.65
N THR A 185 -1.48 -22.56 -2.62
CA THR A 185 -0.83 -23.58 -3.43
C THR A 185 0.08 -22.93 -4.48
N SER A 186 -0.45 -22.10 -5.38
CA SER A 186 0.38 -21.38 -6.34
C SER A 186 -0.32 -20.13 -6.87
N ILE A 187 0.42 -19.34 -7.66
CA ILE A 187 -0.12 -18.23 -8.45
C ILE A 187 0.04 -18.59 -9.92
N SER A 188 -1.04 -18.60 -10.72
CA SER A 188 -0.90 -18.68 -12.18
C SER A 188 -0.70 -17.32 -12.81
N ILE A 189 0.00 -17.33 -13.95
CA ILE A 189 -0.08 -16.28 -14.95
C ILE A 189 -1.25 -16.67 -15.87
N ASP A 190 -2.27 -15.82 -15.92
CA ASP A 190 -3.54 -16.12 -16.56
C ASP A 190 -3.95 -15.00 -17.55
N PRO A 191 -4.72 -15.31 -18.62
CA PRO A 191 -5.12 -14.32 -19.64
C PRO A 191 -6.43 -13.58 -19.34
N TRP A 192 -7.05 -13.82 -18.18
CA TRP A 192 -8.43 -13.38 -17.92
C TRP A 192 -8.54 -11.95 -17.38
N LEU A 193 -9.78 -11.49 -17.25
CA LEU A 193 -10.16 -10.26 -16.55
C LEU A 193 -10.38 -10.51 -15.05
N SER A 194 -10.30 -9.44 -14.27
CA SER A 194 -10.33 -9.43 -12.79
C SER A 194 -11.40 -10.27 -12.11
N ASP A 195 -12.58 -10.39 -12.69
CA ASP A 195 -13.73 -11.02 -12.03
C ASP A 195 -13.58 -12.53 -11.82
N SER A 196 -12.58 -13.15 -12.47
CA SER A 196 -12.37 -14.60 -12.52
C SER A 196 -10.96 -15.05 -12.09
N LEU A 197 -10.13 -14.13 -11.57
CA LEU A 197 -8.69 -14.33 -11.31
C LEU A 197 -8.28 -14.35 -9.84
N GLU A 198 -9.13 -14.88 -8.96
CA GLU A 198 -8.88 -14.88 -7.51
C GLU A 198 -7.50 -15.48 -7.10
N GLY A 199 -6.48 -14.66 -6.88
CA GLY A 199 -5.15 -15.13 -6.49
C GLY A 199 -4.08 -15.20 -7.56
N CYS A 200 -4.39 -14.74 -8.77
CA CYS A 200 -3.55 -14.92 -9.94
C CYS A 200 -3.00 -13.59 -10.48
N ILE A 201 -2.13 -13.68 -11.48
CA ILE A 201 -1.58 -12.55 -12.22
C ILE A 201 -2.23 -12.55 -13.60
N GLY A 202 -2.99 -11.50 -13.91
CA GLY A 202 -3.63 -11.34 -15.20
C GLY A 202 -2.69 -10.65 -16.17
N LEU A 203 -2.25 -11.32 -17.24
CA LEU A 203 -1.54 -10.63 -18.33
C LEU A 203 -2.52 -9.74 -19.09
N ARG A 204 -2.18 -8.48 -19.31
CA ARG A 204 -3.04 -7.47 -19.94
C ARG A 204 -2.42 -6.96 -21.24
N GLY A 205 -3.28 -6.60 -22.18
CA GLY A 205 -2.89 -5.78 -23.32
C GLY A 205 -2.80 -4.30 -22.93
N VAL A 206 -2.38 -3.48 -23.89
CA VAL A 206 -2.20 -2.04 -23.72
C VAL A 206 -3.47 -1.39 -23.16
N GLY A 207 -3.31 -0.53 -22.16
CA GLY A 207 -4.44 0.19 -21.56
C GLY A 207 -5.30 -0.70 -20.66
N GLY A 208 -4.78 -1.85 -20.23
CA GLY A 208 -5.54 -2.84 -19.49
C GLY A 208 -6.60 -3.55 -20.32
N SER A 209 -6.41 -3.73 -21.63
CA SER A 209 -7.30 -4.57 -22.44
C SER A 209 -7.05 -6.06 -22.19
N ASN A 210 -7.87 -6.92 -22.78
CA ASN A 210 -7.48 -8.33 -22.90
C ASN A 210 -6.18 -8.43 -23.70
N HIS A 211 -5.34 -9.39 -23.32
CA HIS A 211 -4.10 -9.60 -24.04
C HIS A 211 -4.41 -10.20 -25.43
N PRO A 212 -3.87 -9.63 -26.52
CA PRO A 212 -4.25 -10.00 -27.90
C PRO A 212 -3.81 -11.41 -28.30
N SER A 213 -2.86 -12.02 -27.57
CA SER A 213 -2.35 -13.37 -27.86
C SER A 213 -3.43 -14.44 -27.97
N CYS A 214 -4.61 -14.22 -27.39
CA CYS A 214 -5.74 -15.17 -27.46
C CYS A 214 -6.80 -14.76 -28.48
N GLU A 215 -6.81 -13.52 -28.98
CA GLU A 215 -7.93 -12.93 -29.73
C GLU A 215 -7.98 -13.38 -31.19
N GLU A 216 -6.82 -13.51 -31.85
CA GLU A 216 -6.74 -13.93 -33.26
C GLU A 216 -7.19 -15.38 -33.46
N THR A 217 -6.82 -16.26 -32.53
CA THR A 217 -7.04 -17.71 -32.63
C THR A 217 -8.35 -18.16 -31.97
N ILE A 218 -8.82 -17.44 -30.94
CA ILE A 218 -9.96 -17.84 -30.11
C ILE A 218 -10.95 -16.68 -29.98
N LYS A 219 -11.84 -16.57 -30.97
CA LYS A 219 -12.87 -15.51 -31.06
C LYS A 219 -13.83 -15.46 -29.86
N LYS A 220 -13.98 -16.57 -29.13
CA LYS A 220 -14.79 -16.65 -27.90
C LYS A 220 -13.93 -17.17 -26.75
N GLN A 221 -13.52 -16.26 -25.87
CA GLN A 221 -12.83 -16.58 -24.62
C GLN A 221 -13.81 -17.17 -23.59
N ASP A 222 -14.22 -18.41 -23.83
CA ASP A 222 -15.18 -19.14 -23.00
C ASP A 222 -14.59 -20.41 -22.37
N LYS A 223 -15.43 -21.12 -21.63
CA LYS A 223 -15.04 -22.30 -20.85
C LYS A 223 -14.71 -23.51 -21.72
N GLU A 224 -15.14 -23.56 -22.97
CA GLU A 224 -14.84 -24.68 -23.88
C GLU A 224 -13.46 -24.52 -24.52
N ASN A 225 -13.02 -23.28 -24.72
CA ASN A 225 -11.67 -22.98 -25.22
C ASN A 225 -10.61 -22.85 -24.13
N TYR A 226 -10.96 -23.16 -22.87
CA TYR A 226 -10.14 -22.91 -21.69
C TYR A 226 -8.69 -23.41 -21.81
N LYS A 227 -8.48 -24.63 -22.29
CA LYS A 227 -7.15 -25.23 -22.51
C LYS A 227 -6.32 -24.41 -23.52
N TYR A 228 -6.92 -24.05 -24.64
CA TYR A 228 -6.25 -23.41 -25.78
C TYR A 228 -5.94 -21.94 -25.51
N ILE A 229 -6.76 -21.29 -24.68
CA ILE A 229 -6.49 -19.94 -24.18
C ILE A 229 -5.18 -19.93 -23.37
N TYR A 230 -4.94 -20.93 -22.52
CA TYR A 230 -3.65 -21.07 -21.82
C TYR A 230 -2.49 -21.39 -22.75
N HIS A 231 -2.68 -22.27 -23.72
CA HIS A 231 -1.61 -22.53 -24.70
C HIS A 231 -1.21 -21.25 -25.45
N SER A 232 -2.20 -20.43 -25.84
CA SER A 232 -1.94 -19.19 -26.58
C SER A 232 -1.11 -18.19 -25.77
N ILE A 233 -1.44 -17.98 -24.48
CA ILE A 233 -0.65 -17.11 -23.61
C ILE A 233 0.73 -17.73 -23.27
N ASN A 234 0.81 -19.05 -23.09
CA ASN A 234 2.09 -19.72 -22.82
C ASN A 234 3.04 -19.57 -24.01
N ASN A 235 2.56 -19.79 -25.24
CA ASN A 235 3.37 -19.62 -26.46
C ASN A 235 3.86 -18.17 -26.59
N TYR A 236 2.99 -17.18 -26.34
CA TYR A 236 3.40 -15.78 -26.33
C TYR A 236 4.48 -15.47 -25.28
N LEU A 237 4.32 -16.01 -24.06
CA LEU A 237 5.34 -15.84 -23.02
C LEU A 237 6.65 -16.54 -23.38
N GLU A 238 6.61 -17.69 -24.05
CA GLU A 238 7.79 -18.41 -24.55
C GLU A 238 8.50 -17.65 -25.68
N ASP A 239 7.77 -16.90 -26.51
CA ASP A 239 8.38 -16.06 -27.55
C ASP A 239 9.16 -14.88 -26.95
N ILE A 240 8.68 -14.33 -25.84
CA ILE A 240 9.28 -13.18 -25.15
C ILE A 240 10.34 -13.61 -24.14
N ILE A 241 10.15 -14.77 -23.51
CA ILE A 241 11.02 -15.34 -22.47
C ILE A 241 11.34 -16.79 -22.88
N PRO A 242 12.25 -17.01 -23.84
CA PRO A 242 12.58 -18.34 -24.37
C PRO A 242 13.02 -19.34 -23.29
N GLU A 243 13.63 -18.85 -22.20
CA GLU A 243 14.03 -19.61 -21.02
C GLU A 243 12.87 -20.40 -20.41
N LEU A 244 11.61 -19.94 -20.57
CA LEU A 244 10.43 -20.64 -20.08
C LEU A 244 10.27 -22.02 -20.68
N THR A 245 10.75 -22.27 -21.90
CA THR A 245 10.72 -23.59 -22.52
C THR A 245 11.58 -24.63 -21.77
N GLY A 246 12.58 -24.19 -21.01
CA GLY A 246 13.50 -25.03 -20.23
C GLY A 246 13.10 -25.26 -18.76
N VAL A 247 12.03 -24.61 -18.27
CA VAL A 247 11.66 -24.73 -16.84
C VAL A 247 11.08 -26.10 -16.50
N TYR A 248 11.11 -26.43 -15.21
CA TYR A 248 10.55 -27.66 -14.67
C TYR A 248 9.10 -27.87 -15.14
N GLY A 249 8.81 -29.05 -15.69
CA GLY A 249 7.50 -29.42 -16.22
C GLY A 249 7.22 -28.96 -17.65
N ARG A 250 7.97 -27.99 -18.20
CA ARG A 250 7.78 -27.56 -19.60
C ARG A 250 8.64 -28.39 -20.56
N ARG A 251 9.81 -28.85 -20.08
CA ARG A 251 10.72 -29.74 -20.82
C ARG A 251 10.01 -31.01 -21.26
N GLY A 252 10.11 -31.34 -22.55
CA GLY A 252 9.46 -32.53 -23.11
C GLY A 252 7.92 -32.51 -23.14
N PHE A 253 7.25 -31.48 -22.62
CA PHE A 253 5.80 -31.34 -22.76
C PHE A 253 5.44 -30.90 -24.18
N SER A 254 4.44 -31.54 -24.77
CA SER A 254 3.83 -31.12 -26.02
C SER A 254 2.32 -31.35 -26.01
N SER A 255 1.61 -30.60 -26.85
CA SER A 255 0.18 -30.81 -27.06
C SER A 255 -0.19 -30.44 -28.49
N SER A 256 -0.53 -31.45 -29.29
CA SER A 256 -0.94 -31.29 -30.69
C SER A 256 -2.46 -31.28 -30.90
N SER A 257 -3.25 -31.42 -29.83
CA SER A 257 -4.71 -31.43 -29.92
C SER A 257 -5.29 -30.02 -29.87
N GLY A 258 -6.27 -29.75 -30.75
CA GLY A 258 -7.09 -28.54 -30.74
C GLY A 258 -6.58 -27.40 -31.62
N THR A 259 -7.06 -26.18 -31.37
CA THR A 259 -6.78 -24.99 -32.19
C THR A 259 -5.45 -24.32 -31.90
N THR A 260 -4.84 -24.60 -30.74
CA THR A 260 -3.55 -24.03 -30.35
C THR A 260 -2.62 -25.14 -29.86
N THR A 261 -1.57 -25.38 -30.63
CA THR A 261 -0.55 -26.39 -30.33
C THR A 261 0.53 -25.84 -29.40
N VAL A 262 1.15 -26.74 -28.65
CA VAL A 262 2.35 -26.49 -27.85
C VAL A 262 3.40 -27.47 -28.31
N ASN A 263 4.50 -26.96 -28.88
CA ASN A 263 5.57 -27.79 -29.39
C ASN A 263 6.42 -28.33 -28.25
N GLU A 264 7.00 -29.51 -28.47
CA GLU A 264 7.94 -30.10 -27.52
C GLU A 264 9.16 -29.19 -27.35
N SER A 265 9.53 -28.92 -26.10
CA SER A 265 10.76 -28.19 -25.80
C SER A 265 11.98 -29.06 -26.09
N THR A 266 13.00 -28.48 -26.71
CA THR A 266 14.26 -29.17 -27.02
C THR A 266 15.23 -29.24 -25.84
N TYR A 267 14.91 -28.58 -24.73
CA TYR A 267 15.75 -28.55 -23.53
C TYR A 267 15.69 -29.88 -22.78
N LYS A 268 16.87 -30.39 -22.44
CA LYS A 268 17.06 -31.57 -21.58
C LYS A 268 17.39 -31.19 -20.14
N GLU A 269 18.12 -30.09 -19.97
CA GLU A 269 18.51 -29.54 -18.68
C GLU A 269 17.54 -28.44 -18.24
N GLU A 270 17.43 -28.27 -16.93
CA GLU A 270 16.58 -27.25 -16.33
C GLU A 270 17.15 -25.85 -16.48
N ILE A 271 16.30 -24.92 -16.94
CA ILE A 271 16.57 -23.49 -16.84
C ILE A 271 15.87 -22.93 -15.61
N ASN A 272 16.62 -22.19 -14.80
CA ASN A 272 16.09 -21.46 -13.68
C ASN A 272 15.46 -20.14 -14.15
N VAL A 273 14.14 -20.04 -14.03
CA VAL A 273 13.43 -18.77 -14.19
C VAL A 273 12.89 -18.34 -12.83
N PHE A 274 13.43 -17.23 -12.34
CA PHE A 274 13.06 -16.66 -11.05
C PHE A 274 11.99 -15.59 -11.19
N VAL A 275 11.28 -15.32 -10.11
CA VAL A 275 10.29 -14.24 -10.02
C VAL A 275 10.56 -13.40 -8.79
N LEU A 276 10.67 -12.09 -8.99
CA LEU A 276 10.60 -11.09 -7.93
C LEU A 276 9.29 -10.32 -8.10
N VAL A 277 8.54 -10.13 -7.01
CA VAL A 277 7.29 -9.36 -7.06
C VAL A 277 7.30 -8.27 -6.01
N ASP A 278 7.23 -7.00 -6.41
CA ASP A 278 7.20 -5.89 -5.46
C ASP A 278 5.96 -5.96 -4.55
N HIS A 279 6.08 -5.41 -3.35
CA HIS A 279 4.89 -5.13 -2.55
C HIS A 279 4.06 -4.03 -3.21
N LEU A 280 2.75 -4.24 -3.25
CA LEU A 280 1.84 -3.14 -3.56
C LEU A 280 1.75 -2.17 -2.37
N PRO A 281 1.40 -0.90 -2.62
CA PRO A 281 1.27 0.12 -1.58
C PRO A 281 0.36 -0.24 -0.39
N ASP A 282 -0.62 -1.13 -0.56
CA ASP A 282 -1.50 -1.61 0.49
C ASP A 282 -1.02 -2.94 1.13
N ILE A 283 -0.18 -3.71 0.44
CA ILE A 283 0.55 -4.91 0.94
C ILE A 283 1.72 -4.50 1.86
N ASP A 284 2.24 -3.30 1.70
CA ASP A 284 3.28 -2.76 2.56
C ASP A 284 2.82 -2.75 4.03
N GLU A 285 3.49 -3.49 4.92
CA GLU A 285 3.13 -3.65 6.35
C GLU A 285 3.14 -2.32 7.11
N CYS A 286 3.77 -1.32 6.50
CA CYS A 286 3.69 0.09 6.84
C CYS A 286 2.34 0.78 6.61
N ALA A 287 1.32 0.06 6.12
CA ALA A 287 -0.05 0.54 5.89
C ALA A 287 -0.81 0.85 7.19
N LEU A 288 -0.14 1.46 8.17
CA LEU A 288 -0.70 1.75 9.47
C LEU A 288 -1.78 2.83 9.46
N PHE A 289 -2.09 3.42 8.30
CA PHE A 289 -3.19 4.35 8.17
C PHE A 289 -3.82 4.22 6.79
N VAL A 290 -4.77 3.30 6.69
CA VAL A 290 -5.95 3.55 5.86
C VAL A 290 -6.74 4.66 6.58
N ASP A 291 -7.29 5.62 5.83
CA ASP A 291 -8.12 6.76 6.26
C ASP A 291 -7.44 8.09 6.68
N ASN A 292 -8.31 9.10 6.82
CA ASN A 292 -8.10 10.49 7.28
C ASN A 292 -7.04 10.67 8.37
N ARG A 293 -6.78 9.64 9.18
CA ARG A 293 -5.73 9.58 10.21
C ARG A 293 -4.32 9.84 9.67
N ARG A 294 -3.95 9.27 8.50
CA ARG A 294 -2.64 9.52 7.87
C ARG A 294 -2.48 10.98 7.45
N LEU A 295 -3.51 11.46 6.75
CA LEU A 295 -3.55 12.82 6.20
C LEU A 295 -3.59 13.85 7.33
N TYR A 296 -4.24 13.52 8.44
CA TYR A 296 -4.23 14.30 9.67
C TYR A 296 -2.82 14.45 10.26
N TYR A 297 -2.07 13.34 10.39
CA TYR A 297 -0.69 13.42 10.89
C TYR A 297 0.25 14.12 9.91
N LYS A 298 0.07 13.94 8.60
CA LYS A 298 0.84 14.68 7.58
C LYS A 298 0.54 16.18 7.58
N SER A 299 -0.68 16.59 7.92
CA SER A 299 -1.09 18.00 7.96
C SER A 299 -0.85 18.60 9.35
N PHE A 300 -1.82 18.49 10.26
CA PHE A 300 -1.76 19.10 11.59
C PHE A 300 -0.63 18.52 12.44
N GLY A 301 -0.45 17.20 12.45
CA GLY A 301 0.58 16.55 13.28
C GLY A 301 1.99 17.01 12.95
N SER A 302 2.37 16.99 11.66
CA SER A 302 3.69 17.44 11.22
C SER A 302 3.91 18.93 11.45
N LYS A 303 2.86 19.74 11.27
CA LYS A 303 2.89 21.19 11.55
C LYS A 303 3.18 21.46 13.01
N ALA A 304 2.48 20.77 13.92
CA ALA A 304 2.67 20.92 15.36
C ALA A 304 4.08 20.51 15.79
N VAL A 305 4.59 19.36 15.30
CA VAL A 305 5.95 18.88 15.62
C VAL A 305 7.01 19.87 15.13
N LYS A 306 6.91 20.32 13.86
CA LYS A 306 7.83 21.32 13.30
C LYS A 306 7.79 22.64 14.05
N TYR A 307 6.62 23.04 14.55
CA TYR A 307 6.50 24.25 15.33
C TYR A 307 7.31 24.16 16.63
N ILE A 308 7.19 23.07 17.39
CA ILE A 308 7.99 22.88 18.61
C ILE A 308 9.48 22.74 18.28
N GLU A 309 9.84 21.95 17.27
CA GLU A 309 11.22 21.77 16.81
C GLU A 309 11.89 23.10 16.45
N LYS A 310 11.16 24.04 15.86
CA LYS A 310 11.69 25.36 15.48
C LYS A 310 11.77 26.36 16.64
N ASN A 311 10.89 26.25 17.63
CA ASN A 311 10.73 27.26 18.69
C ASN A 311 11.20 26.78 20.07
N SER A 312 11.76 25.57 20.17
CA SER A 312 12.18 24.96 21.42
C SER A 312 13.35 23.99 21.23
N THR A 313 14.15 23.81 22.29
CA THR A 313 15.10 22.70 22.40
C THR A 313 14.50 21.50 23.14
N ALA A 314 13.26 21.61 23.64
CA ALA A 314 12.53 20.48 24.21
C ALA A 314 12.25 19.41 23.16
N ASN A 315 11.89 18.21 23.61
CA ASN A 315 11.51 17.11 22.75
C ASN A 315 10.37 17.55 21.81
N LYS A 316 10.66 17.59 20.50
CA LYS A 316 9.71 18.07 19.47
C LYS A 316 8.37 17.32 19.47
N PHE A 317 8.33 16.10 19.99
CA PHE A 317 7.10 15.30 20.09
C PHE A 317 6.22 15.69 21.28
N LYS A 318 6.61 16.66 22.11
CA LYS A 318 5.69 17.38 23.01
C LYS A 318 4.50 17.99 22.27
N ALA A 319 4.68 18.30 20.99
CA ALA A 319 3.60 18.68 20.08
C ALA A 319 2.43 17.67 20.06
N LEU A 320 2.66 16.39 20.41
CA LEU A 320 1.61 15.39 20.47
C LEU A 320 0.54 15.68 21.52
N TYR A 321 0.81 16.54 22.51
CA TYR A 321 -0.22 17.05 23.44
C TYR A 321 -1.28 17.87 22.68
N MET A 322 -0.84 18.78 21.80
CA MET A 322 -1.74 19.53 20.91
C MET A 322 -2.47 18.61 19.93
N VAL A 323 -1.79 17.57 19.43
CA VAL A 323 -2.40 16.57 18.54
C VAL A 323 -3.48 15.75 19.27
N GLY A 324 -3.26 15.40 20.54
CA GLY A 324 -4.24 14.74 21.40
C GLY A 324 -5.48 15.62 21.60
N GLN A 325 -5.27 16.89 21.94
CA GLN A 325 -6.37 17.85 22.10
C GLN A 325 -7.13 18.07 20.78
N ARG A 326 -6.42 18.23 19.66
CA ARG A 326 -7.02 18.40 18.34
C ARG A 326 -7.91 17.22 17.96
N ARG A 327 -7.57 16.01 18.40
CA ARG A 327 -8.42 14.81 18.23
C ARG A 327 -9.65 14.85 19.12
N ALA A 328 -9.54 15.33 20.36
CA ALA A 328 -10.71 15.53 21.23
C ALA A 328 -11.71 16.51 20.60
N GLU A 329 -11.22 17.59 20.01
CA GLU A 329 -12.05 18.66 19.47
C GLU A 329 -12.71 18.35 18.12
N ASN A 330 -11.95 17.76 17.20
CA ASN A 330 -12.37 17.65 15.80
C ASN A 330 -12.07 16.26 15.20
N GLY A 331 -11.69 15.28 16.01
CA GLY A 331 -11.30 13.95 15.56
C GLY A 331 -10.24 14.02 14.46
N PHE A 332 -10.36 13.17 13.44
CA PHE A 332 -9.46 13.13 12.28
C PHE A 332 -9.92 14.02 11.10
N ARG A 333 -10.85 14.97 11.30
CA ARG A 333 -11.33 15.83 10.21
C ARG A 333 -10.17 16.62 9.61
N LEU A 334 -10.01 16.55 8.28
CA LEU A 334 -8.97 17.28 7.54
C LEU A 334 -9.35 18.73 7.22
N LYS A 335 -10.65 19.01 7.15
CA LYS A 335 -11.19 20.35 6.96
C LYS A 335 -12.04 20.70 8.17
N THR A 336 -11.64 21.73 8.89
CA THR A 336 -12.38 22.20 10.07
C THR A 336 -13.32 23.35 9.72
N LYS A 337 -14.48 23.42 10.40
CA LYS A 337 -15.42 24.52 10.18
C LYS A 337 -14.76 25.84 10.58
N GLY A 338 -14.85 26.83 9.70
CA GLY A 338 -14.22 28.15 9.90
C GLY A 338 -12.70 28.11 10.01
N ASN A 339 -12.04 27.10 9.43
CA ASN A 339 -10.59 26.90 9.52
C ASN A 339 -10.05 26.94 10.96
N ASN A 340 -10.87 26.47 11.90
CA ASN A 340 -10.59 26.52 13.33
C ASN A 340 -10.23 25.11 13.84
N PRO A 341 -8.94 24.75 13.83
CA PRO A 341 -8.54 23.38 14.16
C PRO A 341 -8.94 22.99 15.59
N MET A 342 -8.95 23.94 16.52
CA MET A 342 -9.09 23.65 17.95
C MET A 342 -10.45 24.05 18.52
N ASN A 343 -11.46 24.32 17.68
CA ASN A 343 -12.78 24.83 18.09
C ASN A 343 -12.71 26.02 19.06
N ILE A 344 -11.79 26.95 18.82
CA ILE A 344 -11.63 28.16 19.62
C ILE A 344 -12.94 28.96 19.61
N LYS A 345 -13.50 29.25 20.79
CA LYS A 345 -14.66 30.14 20.92
C LYS A 345 -14.25 31.60 20.74
N GLY A 346 -15.18 32.42 20.25
CA GLY A 346 -14.95 33.87 20.08
C GLY A 346 -14.69 34.27 18.64
N LYS A 347 -13.79 35.24 18.42
CA LYS A 347 -13.57 35.92 17.14
C LYS A 347 -12.19 35.59 16.57
N GLY A 348 -12.15 35.11 15.32
CA GLY A 348 -10.94 34.99 14.51
C GLY A 348 -10.73 36.19 13.59
N ASP A 349 -9.75 36.13 12.68
CA ASP A 349 -9.45 37.22 11.74
C ASP A 349 -10.60 37.48 10.73
N LEU A 350 -11.39 36.46 10.41
CA LEU A 350 -12.64 36.56 9.63
C LEU A 350 -13.89 36.64 10.51
N GLY A 351 -13.75 36.99 11.78
CA GLY A 351 -14.88 37.16 12.67
C GLY A 351 -15.36 35.85 13.32
N ILE A 352 -16.66 35.61 13.27
CA ILE A 352 -17.33 34.53 14.01
C ILE A 352 -18.10 33.63 13.04
N VAL A 353 -18.02 32.32 13.24
CA VAL A 353 -18.90 31.33 12.62
C VAL A 353 -19.75 30.65 13.70
N VAL A 354 -21.01 30.36 13.38
CA VAL A 354 -21.95 29.73 14.31
C VAL A 354 -22.21 28.29 13.87
N TYR A 355 -22.00 27.33 14.77
CA TYR A 355 -22.36 25.94 14.56
C TYR A 355 -22.73 25.24 15.86
N GLU A 356 -23.40 24.09 15.75
CA GLU A 356 -23.79 23.28 16.89
C GLU A 356 -22.58 22.67 17.60
N THR A 357 -22.60 22.74 18.91
CA THR A 357 -21.61 22.17 19.82
C THR A 357 -22.34 21.53 21.00
N HIS A 358 -21.63 20.69 21.75
CA HIS A 358 -22.17 20.10 22.96
C HIS A 358 -21.41 20.65 24.18
N GLU A 359 -22.16 20.98 25.23
CA GLU A 359 -21.61 21.47 26.48
C GLU A 359 -22.32 20.80 27.65
N THR A 360 -21.61 20.58 28.76
CA THR A 360 -22.24 20.18 30.02
C THR A 360 -22.61 21.43 30.82
N ILE A 361 -23.91 21.65 31.03
CA ILE A 361 -24.46 22.77 31.82
C ILE A 361 -25.27 22.16 32.96
N ASN A 362 -24.96 22.54 34.20
CA ASN A 362 -25.61 21.99 35.41
C ASN A 362 -25.63 20.43 35.43
N GLY A 363 -24.56 19.80 34.95
CA GLY A 363 -24.44 18.34 34.90
C GLY A 363 -25.13 17.65 33.71
N VAL A 364 -25.84 18.40 32.85
CA VAL A 364 -26.54 17.85 31.67
C VAL A 364 -25.78 18.18 30.39
N TYR A 365 -25.49 17.16 29.57
CA TYR A 365 -24.82 17.31 28.28
C TYR A 365 -25.85 17.67 27.19
N VAL A 366 -25.79 18.90 26.69
CA VAL A 366 -26.80 19.47 25.77
C VAL A 366 -26.15 19.99 24.49
N SER A 367 -26.87 19.88 23.37
CA SER A 367 -26.49 20.53 22.11
C SER A 367 -26.97 21.97 22.07
N ARG A 368 -26.13 22.90 21.62
CA ARG A 368 -26.44 24.33 21.45
C ARG A 368 -25.65 24.95 20.31
N LYS A 369 -26.13 26.08 19.79
CA LYS A 369 -25.35 26.91 18.85
C LYS A 369 -24.24 27.65 19.61
N GLY A 370 -22.99 27.39 19.26
CA GLY A 370 -21.81 28.09 19.77
C GLY A 370 -21.29 29.13 18.78
N LYS A 371 -20.64 30.18 19.29
CA LYS A 371 -19.94 31.21 18.50
C LYS A 371 -18.45 30.89 18.50
N PHE A 372 -17.95 30.47 17.35
CA PHE A 372 -16.57 30.02 17.18
C PHE A 372 -15.78 30.98 16.31
N ALA A 373 -14.48 31.08 16.55
CA ALA A 373 -13.58 31.89 15.76
C ALA A 373 -13.57 31.39 14.31
N ASN A 374 -13.71 32.32 13.37
CA ASN A 374 -13.61 32.05 11.94
C ASN A 374 -12.28 32.59 11.41
N PHE A 375 -11.52 31.74 10.74
CA PHE A 375 -10.18 32.06 10.26
C PHE A 375 -10.07 32.07 8.74
N SER A 376 -9.21 32.94 8.20
CA SER A 376 -8.90 33.01 6.77
C SER A 376 -8.32 31.71 6.23
N THR A 377 -7.47 31.05 7.01
CA THR A 377 -6.80 29.78 6.67
C THR A 377 -6.63 28.92 7.92
N GLU A 378 -6.38 27.62 7.75
CA GLU A 378 -6.08 26.74 8.89
C GLU A 378 -4.77 27.11 9.59
N ASP A 379 -3.82 27.76 8.89
CA ASP A 379 -2.60 28.31 9.48
C ASP A 379 -2.92 29.50 10.39
N ALA A 380 -3.80 30.40 9.95
CA ALA A 380 -4.30 31.49 10.80
C ALA A 380 -5.00 30.93 12.04
N GLY A 381 -5.79 29.86 11.90
CA GLY A 381 -6.42 29.17 13.03
C GLY A 381 -5.42 28.51 13.99
N PHE A 382 -4.39 27.85 13.47
CA PHE A 382 -3.32 27.26 14.30
C PHE A 382 -2.52 28.33 15.06
N ASN A 383 -2.19 29.45 14.41
CA ASN A 383 -1.52 30.57 15.07
C ASN A 383 -2.44 31.26 16.09
N GLY A 384 -3.73 31.37 15.81
CA GLY A 384 -4.74 31.85 16.75
C GLY A 384 -4.79 30.99 18.02
N TYR A 385 -4.71 29.67 17.86
CA TYR A 385 -4.64 28.73 18.97
C TYR A 385 -3.38 28.93 19.83
N LEU A 386 -2.20 29.05 19.21
CA LEU A 386 -0.95 29.26 19.94
C LEU A 386 -0.96 30.56 20.74
N LYS A 387 -1.47 31.65 20.16
CA LYS A 387 -1.66 32.93 20.87
C LYS A 387 -2.64 32.81 22.04
N LEU A 388 -3.69 32.01 21.90
CA LEU A 388 -4.64 31.75 22.98
C LEU A 388 -3.99 30.95 24.11
N LEU A 389 -3.21 29.92 23.79
CA LEU A 389 -2.45 29.19 24.80
C LEU A 389 -1.52 30.13 25.56
N GLU A 390 -0.70 30.90 24.85
CA GLU A 390 0.28 31.78 25.46
C GLU A 390 -0.36 32.84 26.39
N SER A 391 -1.46 33.45 25.93
CA SER A 391 -2.10 34.55 26.67
C SER A 391 -3.02 34.08 27.80
N ASN A 392 -3.78 33.00 27.60
CA ASN A 392 -4.86 32.57 28.47
C ASN A 392 -4.60 31.23 29.19
N TYR A 393 -3.93 30.27 28.54
CA TYR A 393 -3.62 28.93 29.09
C TYR A 393 -2.11 28.74 29.22
N ASN A 394 -1.45 29.69 29.90
CA ASN A 394 0.01 29.84 29.83
C ASN A 394 0.77 28.62 30.38
N ASP A 395 0.22 27.91 31.38
CA ASP A 395 0.86 26.70 31.91
C ASP A 395 0.80 25.55 30.90
N ALA A 396 -0.31 25.40 30.18
CA ALA A 396 -0.40 24.45 29.07
C ALA A 396 0.57 24.83 27.94
N TYR A 397 0.71 26.13 27.66
CA TYR A 397 1.70 26.60 26.69
C TYR A 397 3.12 26.22 27.11
N LYS A 398 3.51 26.50 28.36
CA LYS A 398 4.83 26.20 28.92
C LYS A 398 5.15 24.71 28.92
N ALA A 399 4.16 23.85 29.20
CA ALA A 399 4.34 22.40 29.19
C ALA A 399 4.81 21.84 27.82
N LEU A 400 4.57 22.56 26.71
CA LEU A 400 5.06 22.20 25.39
C LEU A 400 6.58 22.44 25.20
N TYR A 401 7.18 23.26 26.06
CA TYR A 401 8.58 23.70 25.98
C TYR A 401 9.46 23.17 27.10
N ASP A 402 8.92 22.33 27.99
CA ASP A 402 9.65 21.74 29.11
C ASP A 402 9.64 20.20 29.02
N ASN A 403 10.83 19.60 29.05
CA ASN A 403 11.02 18.16 29.01
C ASN A 403 10.52 17.46 30.28
N ASN A 404 10.50 18.16 31.42
CA ASN A 404 10.06 17.58 32.70
C ASN A 404 8.54 17.57 32.86
N SER A 405 7.83 18.47 32.17
CA SER A 405 6.38 18.49 32.15
C SER A 405 5.80 17.20 31.53
N THR A 406 4.53 16.89 31.74
CA THR A 406 3.84 15.74 31.14
C THR A 406 2.53 16.17 30.45
N ILE A 407 1.80 15.22 29.87
CA ILE A 407 0.43 15.47 29.39
C ILE A 407 -0.49 15.98 30.51
N ASP A 408 -0.25 15.59 31.78
CA ASP A 408 -1.04 16.08 32.92
C ASP A 408 -0.88 17.59 33.12
N ASP A 409 0.35 18.10 33.06
CA ASP A 409 0.62 19.53 33.17
C ASP A 409 -0.07 20.31 32.04
N PHE A 410 -0.04 19.75 30.84
CA PHE A 410 -0.72 20.34 29.69
C PHE A 410 -2.24 20.42 29.90
N VAL A 411 -2.90 19.31 30.28
CA VAL A 411 -4.36 19.31 30.44
C VAL A 411 -4.83 20.06 31.69
N ASN A 412 -4.04 20.08 32.76
CA ASN A 412 -4.31 20.92 33.93
C ASN A 412 -4.17 22.40 33.57
N GLY A 413 -3.18 22.78 32.77
CA GLY A 413 -3.04 24.14 32.26
C GLY A 413 -4.22 24.61 31.40
N LEU A 414 -4.89 23.69 30.70
CA LEU A 414 -6.09 23.99 29.89
C LEU A 414 -7.36 24.13 30.72
N GLN A 415 -7.44 23.45 31.86
CA GLN A 415 -8.69 23.21 32.57
C GLN A 415 -8.75 23.86 33.95
N ASP A 416 -7.60 24.07 34.62
CA ASP A 416 -7.56 24.53 36.01
C ASP A 416 -6.97 25.93 36.13
N THR A 417 -6.01 26.28 35.26
CA THR A 417 -5.23 27.54 35.39
C THR A 417 -5.50 28.56 34.30
N GLY A 418 -6.48 28.30 33.43
CA GLY A 418 -6.89 29.23 32.37
C GLY A 418 -7.46 30.54 32.93
N LYS A 419 -6.93 31.70 32.50
CA LYS A 419 -7.34 33.02 33.04
C LYS A 419 -8.82 33.34 32.79
N MET A 420 -9.36 32.89 31.66
CA MET A 420 -10.77 33.05 31.28
C MET A 420 -11.62 31.80 31.60
N GLY A 421 -11.11 30.90 32.43
CA GLY A 421 -11.74 29.63 32.79
C GLY A 421 -11.34 28.47 31.87
N VAL A 422 -12.06 27.36 32.01
CA VAL A 422 -11.75 26.08 31.37
C VAL A 422 -11.80 26.14 29.84
N TYR A 423 -10.96 25.37 29.15
CA TYR A 423 -10.96 25.29 27.68
C TYR A 423 -12.25 24.70 27.12
N ALA A 424 -12.67 23.56 27.66
CA ALA A 424 -13.82 22.80 27.18
C ALA A 424 -14.42 21.92 28.28
N THR A 425 -15.68 21.51 28.10
CA THR A 425 -16.36 20.53 28.95
C THR A 425 -16.68 19.27 28.16
N GLY A 426 -16.36 18.11 28.72
CA GLY A 426 -16.71 16.81 28.17
C GLY A 426 -18.08 16.32 28.65
N ARG A 427 -18.46 15.12 28.24
CA ARG A 427 -19.65 14.42 28.78
C ARG A 427 -19.29 13.85 30.15
N ALA A 428 -19.92 14.35 31.22
CA ALA A 428 -19.72 13.84 32.57
C ALA A 428 -19.95 12.31 32.63
N ARG A 429 -19.09 11.61 33.38
CA ARG A 429 -19.12 10.15 33.56
C ARG A 429 -19.35 9.84 35.04
N LYS A 430 -19.73 8.59 35.37
CA LYS A 430 -20.23 8.19 36.70
C LYS A 430 -19.38 8.69 37.89
N ASN A 431 -18.06 8.87 37.71
CA ASN A 431 -17.13 9.39 38.72
C ASN A 431 -16.24 10.55 38.23
N LEU A 432 -16.58 11.23 37.12
CA LEU A 432 -15.78 12.33 36.56
C LEU A 432 -16.67 13.52 36.24
N THR A 433 -16.28 14.70 36.73
CA THR A 433 -16.83 15.98 36.29
C THR A 433 -16.62 16.18 34.79
N ALA A 434 -17.33 17.12 34.18
CA ALA A 434 -17.20 17.39 32.75
C ALA A 434 -15.78 17.84 32.36
N THR A 435 -15.11 18.58 33.24
CA THR A 435 -13.71 19.01 33.06
C THR A 435 -12.75 17.83 33.18
N GLU A 436 -12.90 16.98 34.20
CA GLU A 436 -12.07 15.78 34.34
C GLU A 436 -12.27 14.81 33.16
N ALA A 437 -13.51 14.63 32.69
CA ALA A 437 -13.78 13.81 31.52
C ALA A 437 -13.05 14.32 30.27
N TYR A 438 -12.98 15.65 30.07
CA TYR A 438 -12.23 16.23 28.97
C TYR A 438 -10.71 16.01 29.12
N LYS A 439 -10.14 16.19 30.33
CA LYS A 439 -8.72 15.89 30.59
C LYS A 439 -8.39 14.45 30.18
N GLU A 440 -9.21 13.50 30.63
CA GLU A 440 -9.02 12.07 30.33
C GLU A 440 -9.16 11.77 28.83
N ASP A 441 -10.09 12.42 28.13
CA ASP A 441 -10.23 12.25 26.68
C ASP A 441 -8.98 12.75 25.93
N VAL A 442 -8.45 13.93 26.30
CA VAL A 442 -7.22 14.45 25.70
C VAL A 442 -6.03 13.53 25.96
N LYS A 443 -5.85 13.03 27.19
CA LYS A 443 -4.80 12.05 27.53
C LYS A 443 -4.93 10.76 26.73
N SER A 444 -6.13 10.21 26.64
CA SER A 444 -6.40 9.01 25.85
C SER A 444 -6.07 9.21 24.36
N TYR A 445 -6.44 10.36 23.79
CA TYR A 445 -6.11 10.67 22.41
C TYR A 445 -4.63 10.97 22.17
N PHE A 446 -3.93 11.53 23.16
CA PHE A 446 -2.48 11.68 23.17
C PHE A 446 -1.81 10.31 23.13
N GLU A 447 -2.16 9.39 24.03
CA GLU A 447 -1.61 8.02 24.03
C GLU A 447 -1.89 7.29 22.73
N GLY A 448 -3.10 7.44 22.19
CA GLY A 448 -3.43 6.93 20.86
C GLY A 448 -2.54 7.54 19.77
N ALA A 449 -2.25 8.84 19.83
CA ALA A 449 -1.39 9.51 18.84
C ALA A 449 0.08 9.13 19.01
N LYS A 450 0.59 8.99 20.23
CA LYS A 450 1.93 8.49 20.54
C LYS A 450 2.13 7.10 19.93
N ASN A 451 1.22 6.17 20.20
CA ASN A 451 1.24 4.82 19.63
C ASN A 451 1.19 4.81 18.10
N ASP A 452 0.43 5.71 17.50
CA ASP A 452 0.40 5.86 16.05
C ASP A 452 1.75 6.36 15.51
N TYR A 453 2.36 7.36 16.16
CA TYR A 453 3.67 7.89 15.75
C TYR A 453 4.78 6.84 15.90
N ILE A 454 4.80 6.05 16.97
CA ILE A 454 5.73 4.92 17.13
C ILE A 454 5.64 4.00 15.90
N LYS A 455 4.43 3.59 15.57
CA LYS A 455 4.12 2.73 14.43
C LYS A 455 4.51 3.36 13.08
N ILE A 456 4.30 4.67 12.91
CA ILE A 456 4.76 5.43 11.72
C ILE A 456 6.28 5.35 11.61
N TYR A 457 7.01 5.63 12.69
CA TYR A 457 8.46 5.72 12.66
C TYR A 457 9.12 4.35 12.52
N GLU A 458 8.65 3.32 13.22
CA GLU A 458 9.07 1.93 13.02
C GLU A 458 8.95 1.50 11.55
N CYS A 459 7.84 1.89 10.92
CA CYS A 459 7.64 1.70 9.50
C CYS A 459 8.65 2.48 8.64
N LEU A 460 8.83 3.77 8.88
CA LEU A 460 9.76 4.61 8.11
C LEU A 460 11.19 4.09 8.18
N ILE A 461 11.61 3.57 9.34
CA ILE A 461 12.91 2.94 9.56
C ILE A 461 13.09 1.72 8.64
N LYS A 462 12.09 0.83 8.58
CA LYS A 462 12.13 -0.36 7.70
C LYS A 462 12.26 0.01 6.22
N LYS A 463 11.71 1.16 5.82
CA LYS A 463 11.69 1.65 4.43
C LYS A 463 12.88 2.51 4.03
N ALA A 464 13.61 3.04 5.00
CA ALA A 464 14.71 3.94 4.73
C ALA A 464 15.82 3.18 3.97
N LYS A 465 16.03 3.55 2.70
CA LYS A 465 17.13 3.02 1.87
C LYS A 465 18.49 3.65 2.23
N ASP A 466 18.47 4.84 2.82
CA ASP A 466 19.65 5.59 3.26
C ASP A 466 19.89 5.41 4.76
N ASP A 467 21.14 5.12 5.14
CA ASP A 467 21.51 4.81 6.53
C ASP A 467 21.43 6.03 7.45
N LYS A 468 21.77 7.24 6.97
CA LYS A 468 21.67 8.46 7.77
C LYS A 468 20.23 8.81 8.08
N ILE A 469 19.35 8.66 7.09
CA ILE A 469 17.90 8.84 7.29
C ILE A 469 17.39 7.79 8.28
N ARG A 470 17.81 6.53 8.15
CA ARG A 470 17.40 5.46 9.05
C ARG A 470 17.80 5.74 10.51
N ASP A 471 19.01 6.23 10.74
CA ASP A 471 19.49 6.52 12.09
C ASP A 471 18.80 7.73 12.71
N GLN A 472 18.54 8.79 11.93
CA GLN A 472 17.73 9.91 12.42
C GLN A 472 16.32 9.47 12.81
N LEU A 473 15.71 8.58 12.03
CA LEU A 473 14.38 8.04 12.34
C LEU A 473 14.38 7.19 13.62
N LYS A 474 15.46 6.47 13.93
CA LYS A 474 15.61 5.74 15.20
C LYS A 474 15.71 6.70 16.39
N ILE A 475 16.47 7.78 16.27
CA ILE A 475 16.56 8.82 17.30
C ILE A 475 15.18 9.43 17.56
N ASP A 476 14.47 9.80 16.49
CA ASP A 476 13.12 10.34 16.60
C ASP A 476 12.15 9.33 17.24
N LEU A 477 12.27 8.04 16.94
CA LEU A 477 11.46 6.99 17.57
C LEU A 477 11.68 6.91 19.08
N GLU A 478 12.93 7.00 19.55
CA GLU A 478 13.22 7.01 20.98
C GLU A 478 12.67 8.28 21.66
N LEU A 479 12.81 9.45 21.02
CA LEU A 479 12.19 10.68 21.51
C LEU A 479 10.66 10.54 21.64
N ILE A 480 9.98 9.87 20.71
CA ILE A 480 8.54 9.62 20.82
C ILE A 480 8.22 8.71 22.02
N LYS A 481 9.07 7.72 22.32
CA LYS A 481 8.83 6.80 23.45
C LYS A 481 9.00 7.50 24.80
N GLU A 482 9.95 8.43 24.89
CA GLU A 482 10.31 9.17 26.11
C GLU A 482 9.26 10.20 26.57
N ILE A 483 8.41 10.72 25.68
CA ILE A 483 7.39 11.70 26.08
C ILE A 483 6.41 11.06 27.07
N LYS A 484 6.09 11.80 28.14
CA LYS A 484 5.20 11.37 29.22
C LYS A 484 3.87 12.10 29.18
#